data_AF-L0B164-F1
#
_entry.id   AF-L0B164-F1
#
_cell.length_a   1.000
_cell.length_b   1.000
_cell.length_c   1.000
_cell.angle_alpha   90.00
_cell.angle_beta   90.00
_cell.angle_gamma   90.00
#
_symmetry.space_group_name_H-M   'P 1'
#
loop_
_entity.id
_entity.type
_entity.pdbx_description
1 polymer ?
#
loop_
_entity_poly.entity_id
_entity_poly.type
_entity_poly.pdbx_seq_one_letter_code
_entity_poly.pdbx_strand_id
1 'polypeptide(L)'
;MDARITNNRPDIQLYDRRNKRIFIVEVGITCPTKVSDTESHKQRKYDVLAKELCGIHNMPACTVPIVYSWDGLVTKYHAKHLEKIAVPIKIRAYMQTRVLRTTLDSVTHDRRRGVEEREPEEKLEESKRGIKST
;
A
#
# COMPACT_ATOMS: atom_id res chain seq x y z
N MET A 1 -11.89 14.91 24.20
CA MET A 1 -11.83 15.56 22.87
C MET A 1 -12.27 14.53 21.86
N ASP A 2 -13.36 14.80 21.15
CA ASP A 2 -13.92 13.92 20.13
C ASP A 2 -13.07 14.07 18.86
N ALA A 3 -12.13 13.14 18.64
CA ALA A 3 -11.27 13.18 17.47
C ALA A 3 -12.12 12.82 16.25
N ARG A 4 -12.37 13.77 15.34
CA ARG A 4 -13.03 13.43 14.08
C ARG A 4 -12.20 12.40 13.33
N ILE A 5 -12.70 11.18 13.24
CA ILE A 5 -12.09 10.12 12.46
C ILE A 5 -12.19 10.50 10.98
N THR A 6 -11.06 10.80 10.36
CA THR A 6 -11.00 11.08 8.92
C THR A 6 -10.99 9.79 8.08
N ASN A 7 -10.35 8.74 8.60
CA ASN A 7 -10.19 7.46 7.93
C ASN A 7 -10.79 6.33 8.79
N ASN A 8 -11.94 5.77 8.38
CA ASN A 8 -12.65 4.73 9.14
C ASN A 8 -12.88 3.42 8.36
N ARG A 9 -12.53 3.36 7.08
CA ARG A 9 -12.75 2.21 6.21
C ARG A 9 -11.40 1.63 5.74
N PRO A 10 -10.76 0.76 6.53
CA PRO A 10 -9.57 0.03 6.09
C PRO A 10 -9.93 -1.11 5.15
N ASP A 11 -8.94 -1.64 4.44
CA ASP A 11 -9.13 -2.78 3.55
C ASP A 11 -9.54 -4.04 4.32
N ILE A 12 -8.82 -4.34 5.42
CA ILE A 12 -9.09 -5.51 6.26
C ILE A 12 -8.89 -5.13 7.73
N GLN A 13 -9.80 -5.57 8.58
CA GLN A 13 -9.65 -5.54 10.05
C GLN A 13 -9.57 -6.98 10.55
N LEU A 14 -8.52 -7.28 11.32
CA LEU A 14 -8.31 -8.58 11.93
C LEU A 14 -8.38 -8.46 13.44
N TYR A 15 -9.29 -9.21 14.04
CA TYR A 15 -9.44 -9.31 15.49
C TYR A 15 -8.81 -10.61 16.00
N ASP A 16 -7.63 -10.50 16.61
CA ASP A 16 -6.97 -11.65 17.24
C ASP A 16 -7.44 -11.78 18.69
N ARG A 17 -8.46 -12.61 18.89
CA ARG A 17 -9.02 -12.87 20.22
C ARG A 17 -8.06 -13.63 21.14
N ARG A 18 -7.14 -14.42 20.59
CA ARG A 18 -6.19 -15.22 21.38
C ARG A 18 -5.09 -14.34 21.97
N ASN A 19 -4.50 -13.50 21.13
CA ASN A 19 -3.42 -12.60 21.55
C ASN A 19 -3.93 -11.23 22.02
N LYS A 20 -5.25 -11.01 22.00
CA LYS A 20 -5.92 -9.75 22.37
C LYS A 20 -5.36 -8.54 21.62
N ARG A 21 -5.30 -8.62 20.29
CA ARG A 21 -4.79 -7.55 19.42
C ARG A 21 -5.71 -7.30 18.24
N ILE A 22 -5.74 -6.06 17.77
CA ILE A 22 -6.44 -5.69 16.54
C ILE A 22 -5.39 -5.27 15.51
N PHE A 23 -5.52 -5.77 14.28
CA PHE A 23 -4.68 -5.35 13.17
C PHE A 23 -5.55 -4.69 12.10
N ILE A 24 -5.15 -3.50 11.69
CA ILE A 24 -5.72 -2.79 10.56
C ILE A 24 -4.76 -3.00 9.40
N VAL A 25 -5.16 -3.78 8.40
CA VAL A 25 -4.30 -4.06 7.24
C VAL A 25 -4.69 -3.13 6.11
N GLU A 26 -3.67 -2.51 5.54
CA GLU A 26 -3.81 -1.60 4.41
C GLU A 26 -2.85 -2.07 3.30
N VAL A 27 -3.40 -2.41 2.15
CA VAL A 27 -2.65 -2.96 1.02
C VAL A 27 -2.39 -1.86 -0.01
N GLY A 28 -1.24 -1.90 -0.68
CA GLY A 28 -0.91 -0.94 -1.73
C GLY A 28 -0.03 -1.54 -2.82
N ILE A 29 -0.28 -1.15 -4.06
CA ILE A 29 0.64 -1.35 -5.18
C ILE A 29 1.10 0.04 -5.63
N THR A 30 2.40 0.24 -5.80
CA THR A 30 3.00 1.55 -6.12
C THR A 30 4.14 1.42 -7.13
N CYS A 31 4.81 2.53 -7.47
CA CYS A 31 6.03 2.49 -8.27
C CYS A 31 7.26 2.17 -7.39
N PRO A 32 8.30 1.52 -7.95
CA PRO A 32 9.52 1.14 -7.22
C PRO A 32 10.15 2.25 -6.39
N THR A 33 10.13 3.48 -6.90
CA THR A 33 10.75 4.65 -6.26
C THR A 33 9.98 5.15 -5.03
N LYS A 34 8.68 4.83 -4.89
CA LYS A 34 7.81 5.35 -3.83
C LYS A 34 7.39 4.30 -2.80
N VAL A 35 7.94 3.08 -2.86
CA VAL A 35 7.53 1.97 -1.96
C VAL A 35 7.69 2.35 -0.49
N SER A 36 8.84 2.92 -0.11
CA SER A 36 9.13 3.33 1.28
C SER A 36 8.18 4.41 1.80
N ASP A 37 7.92 5.44 0.98
CA ASP A 37 7.02 6.53 1.36
C ASP A 37 5.58 6.06 1.47
N THR A 38 5.15 5.21 0.53
CA THR A 38 3.80 4.62 0.51
C THR A 38 3.58 3.72 1.73
N GLU A 39 4.57 2.90 2.09
CA GLU A 39 4.53 2.07 3.29
C GLU A 39 4.39 2.92 4.55
N SER A 40 5.21 3.96 4.68
CA SER A 40 5.20 4.88 5.84
C SER A 40 3.88 5.64 5.96
N HIS A 41 3.33 6.11 4.83
CA HIS A 41 2.05 6.80 4.80
C HIS A 41 0.91 5.87 5.23
N LYS A 42 0.84 4.66 4.65
CA LYS A 42 -0.17 3.66 5.00
C LYS A 42 -0.08 3.21 6.45
N GLN A 43 1.13 3.11 7.01
CA GLN A 43 1.32 2.77 8.42
C GLN A 43 0.64 3.77 9.37
N ARG A 44 0.67 5.07 9.05
CA ARG A 44 0.14 6.13 9.93
C ARG A 44 -1.31 6.51 9.62
N LYS A 45 -1.85 6.08 8.47
CA LYS A 45 -3.18 6.45 7.96
C LYS A 45 -4.31 6.23 8.97
N TYR A 46 -4.22 5.17 9.78
CA TYR A 46 -5.25 4.77 10.74
C TYR A 46 -4.80 4.90 12.20
N ASP A 47 -3.82 5.74 12.52
CA ASP A 47 -3.35 5.91 13.90
C ASP A 47 -4.45 6.41 14.85
N VAL A 48 -5.36 7.27 14.36
CA VAL A 48 -6.52 7.75 15.14
C VAL A 48 -7.51 6.61 15.37
N LEU A 49 -7.89 5.90 14.31
CA LEU A 49 -8.80 4.75 14.40
C LEU A 49 -8.25 3.65 15.31
N ALA A 50 -6.94 3.38 15.26
CA ALA A 50 -6.28 2.41 16.13
C ALA A 50 -6.42 2.80 17.61
N LYS A 51 -6.29 4.08 17.96
CA LYS A 51 -6.47 4.55 19.34
C LYS A 51 -7.90 4.36 19.83
N GLU A 52 -8.89 4.62 18.99
CA GLU A 52 -10.29 4.44 19.35
C GLU A 52 -10.66 2.96 19.50
N LEU A 53 -10.24 2.11 18.56
CA LEU A 53 -10.41 0.66 18.68
C LEU A 53 -9.76 0.12 19.96
N CYS A 54 -8.62 0.70 20.34
CA CYS A 54 -7.97 0.38 21.60
C CYS A 54 -8.83 0.77 22.81
N GLY A 55 -9.48 1.93 22.79
CA GLY A 55 -10.39 2.36 23.85
C GLY A 55 -11.67 1.51 23.94
N ILE A 56 -12.29 1.20 22.79
CA ILE A 56 -13.56 0.46 22.71
C ILE A 56 -13.37 -0.99 23.13
N HIS A 57 -12.35 -1.67 22.60
CA HIS A 57 -12.14 -3.09 22.82
C HIS A 57 -11.17 -3.39 23.97
N ASN A 58 -10.54 -2.36 24.54
CA ASN A 58 -9.49 -2.49 25.54
C ASN A 58 -8.35 -3.43 25.09
N MET A 59 -7.95 -3.31 23.82
CA MET A 59 -6.93 -4.14 23.19
C MET A 59 -6.05 -3.31 22.27
N PRO A 60 -4.72 -3.51 22.27
CA PRO A 60 -3.83 -2.76 21.38
C PRO A 60 -4.18 -3.02 19.91
N ALA A 61 -4.43 -1.92 19.19
CA ALA A 61 -4.63 -1.92 17.76
C ALA A 61 -3.41 -1.33 17.04
N CYS A 62 -3.04 -1.86 15.87
CA CYS A 62 -2.02 -1.23 15.03
C CYS A 62 -2.25 -1.44 13.54
N THR A 63 -1.76 -0.50 12.74
CA THR A 63 -1.79 -0.58 11.29
C THR A 63 -0.63 -1.41 10.75
N VAL A 64 -0.93 -2.28 9.78
CA VAL A 64 0.02 -3.14 9.08
C VAL A 64 -0.04 -2.81 7.59
N PRO A 65 0.92 -2.02 7.07
CA PRO A 65 1.03 -1.77 5.64
C PRO A 65 1.55 -3.03 4.94
N ILE A 66 0.95 -3.39 3.80
CA ILE A 66 1.45 -4.40 2.88
C ILE A 66 1.59 -3.72 1.53
N VAL A 67 2.81 -3.30 1.19
CA VAL A 67 3.07 -2.52 -0.02
C VAL A 67 4.04 -3.26 -0.93
N TYR A 68 3.63 -3.44 -2.17
CA TYR A 68 4.46 -3.94 -3.25
C TYR A 68 4.64 -2.86 -4.31
N SER A 69 5.76 -2.82 -4.99
CA SER A 69 5.80 -2.16 -6.29
C SER A 69 5.24 -3.07 -7.38
N TRP A 70 4.87 -2.48 -8.51
CA TRP A 70 4.37 -3.22 -9.66
C TRP A 70 5.39 -4.21 -10.25
N ASP A 71 6.70 -4.04 -9.99
CA ASP A 71 7.81 -4.96 -10.32
C ASP A 71 8.16 -5.93 -9.17
N GLY A 72 7.38 -5.93 -8.09
CA GLY A 72 7.53 -6.86 -6.97
C GLY A 72 8.58 -6.49 -5.93
N LEU A 73 9.23 -5.33 -6.01
CA LEU A 73 10.08 -4.85 -4.91
C LEU A 73 9.27 -4.52 -3.65
N VAL A 74 9.96 -4.67 -2.52
CA VAL A 74 9.43 -4.42 -1.17
C VAL A 74 10.50 -3.75 -0.32
N THR A 75 10.09 -3.13 0.78
CA THR A 75 11.05 -2.56 1.74
C THR A 75 11.65 -3.65 2.64
N LYS A 76 12.72 -3.29 3.34
CA LYS A 76 13.29 -4.15 4.41
C LYS A 76 12.35 -4.39 5.59
N TYR A 77 11.30 -3.57 5.76
CA TYR A 77 10.35 -3.69 6.87
C TYR A 77 9.15 -4.58 6.52
N HIS A 78 8.89 -4.81 5.23
CA HIS A 78 7.77 -5.61 4.73
C HIS A 78 7.63 -6.98 5.42
N ALA A 79 8.75 -7.71 5.56
CA ALA A 79 8.75 -9.01 6.22
C ALA A 79 8.29 -8.92 7.69
N LYS A 80 8.79 -7.91 8.42
CA LYS A 80 8.41 -7.63 9.81
C LYS A 80 6.93 -7.26 9.94
N HIS A 81 6.35 -6.57 8.95
CA HIS A 81 4.91 -6.28 8.93
C HIS A 81 4.08 -7.56 8.80
N LEU A 82 4.44 -8.43 7.87
CA LEU A 82 3.74 -9.70 7.63
C LEU A 82 3.91 -10.72 8.77
N GLU A 83 5.00 -10.65 9.52
CA GLU A 83 5.21 -11.45 10.73
C GLU A 83 4.23 -11.10 11.86
N LYS A 84 3.82 -9.82 11.98
CA LYS A 84 2.84 -9.39 13.01
C LYS A 84 1.51 -10.11 12.89
N ILE A 85 1.10 -10.43 11.67
CA ILE A 85 -0.14 -11.14 11.34
C ILE A 85 0.11 -12.60 10.96
N ALA A 86 1.28 -13.14 11.30
CA ALA A 86 1.68 -14.53 11.10
C ALA A 86 1.49 -15.07 9.67
N VAL A 87 1.69 -14.22 8.65
CA VAL A 87 1.52 -14.65 7.25
C VAL A 87 2.67 -15.60 6.86
N PRO A 88 2.38 -16.83 6.42
CA PRO A 88 3.40 -17.80 6.03
C PRO A 88 4.14 -17.36 4.77
N ILE A 89 5.43 -17.73 4.66
CA ILE A 89 6.29 -17.36 3.52
C ILE A 89 5.68 -17.71 2.15
N LYS A 90 5.01 -18.86 2.04
CA LYS A 90 4.33 -19.29 0.81
C LYS A 90 3.26 -18.31 0.36
N ILE A 91 2.51 -17.74 1.31
CA ILE A 91 1.49 -16.74 1.02
C ILE A 91 2.14 -15.40 0.64
N ARG A 92 3.26 -15.02 1.29
CA ARG A 92 4.02 -13.81 0.91
C ARG A 92 4.49 -13.87 -0.54
N ALA A 93 5.05 -15.03 -0.93
CA ALA A 93 5.47 -15.29 -2.31
C ALA A 93 4.27 -15.25 -3.27
N TYR A 94 3.15 -15.89 -2.90
CA TYR A 94 1.94 -15.86 -3.71
C TYR A 94 1.42 -14.44 -3.95
N MET A 95 1.35 -13.60 -2.91
CA MET A 95 0.96 -12.20 -3.05
C MET A 95 1.89 -11.46 -4.03
N GLN A 96 3.21 -11.63 -3.90
CA GLN A 96 4.18 -10.98 -4.77
C GLN A 96 4.06 -11.46 -6.22
N THR A 97 3.91 -12.77 -6.45
CA THR A 97 3.65 -13.33 -7.78
C THR A 97 2.34 -12.82 -8.38
N ARG A 98 1.29 -12.65 -7.55
CA ARG A 98 0.01 -12.10 -7.99
C ARG A 98 0.14 -10.65 -8.45
N VAL A 99 0.92 -9.82 -7.76
CA VAL A 99 1.21 -8.46 -8.19
C VAL A 99 1.90 -8.48 -9.55
N LEU A 100 3.00 -9.21 -9.69
CA LEU A 100 3.74 -9.33 -10.94
C LEU A 100 2.88 -9.81 -12.12
N ARG A 101 2.09 -10.87 -11.91
CA ARG A 101 1.20 -11.41 -12.95
C ARG A 101 0.15 -10.41 -13.36
N THR A 102 -0.50 -9.76 -12.39
CA THR A 102 -1.56 -8.78 -12.67
C THR A 102 -1.00 -7.56 -13.40
N THR A 103 0.19 -7.08 -13.03
CA THR A 103 0.89 -6.01 -13.75
C THR A 103 1.16 -6.44 -15.19
N LEU A 104 1.71 -7.64 -15.41
CA LEU A 104 2.01 -8.15 -16.75
C LEU A 104 0.75 -8.28 -17.61
N ASP A 105 -0.31 -8.86 -17.06
CA ASP A 105 -1.60 -9.01 -17.74
C ASP A 105 -2.18 -7.64 -18.13
N SER A 106 -2.06 -6.64 -17.25
CA SER A 106 -2.52 -5.28 -17.53
C SER A 106 -1.72 -4.62 -18.66
N VAL A 107 -0.39 -4.67 -18.60
CA VAL A 107 0.49 -4.09 -19.63
C VAL A 107 0.30 -4.78 -20.98
N THR A 108 0.17 -6.12 -20.99
CA THR A 108 -0.07 -6.85 -22.24
C THR A 108 -1.43 -6.56 -22.84
N HIS A 109 -2.45 -6.36 -22.00
CA HIS A 109 -3.79 -5.98 -22.43
C HIS A 109 -3.83 -4.56 -23.02
N ASP A 110 -3.18 -3.60 -22.37
CA ASP A 110 -3.07 -2.23 -22.89
C ASP A 110 -2.33 -2.18 -24.22
N ARG A 111 -1.24 -2.95 -24.36
CA ARG A 111 -0.51 -3.09 -25.63
C ARG A 111 -1.37 -3.67 -26.75
N ARG A 112 -2.26 -4.64 -26.45
CA ARG A 112 -3.19 -5.22 -27.44
C ARG A 112 -4.26 -4.22 -27.88
N ARG A 113 -4.62 -3.26 -27.03
CA ARG A 113 -5.60 -2.20 -27.34
C ARG A 113 -5.00 -1.01 -28.07
N GLY A 114 -3.68 -0.99 -28.28
CA GLY A 114 -2.99 0.14 -28.90
C GLY A 114 -3.03 1.39 -28.02
N VAL A 115 -3.07 1.23 -26.68
CA VAL A 115 -2.91 2.39 -25.78
C VAL A 115 -1.49 2.92 -25.98
N GLU A 116 -1.37 4.13 -26.53
CA GLU A 116 -0.09 4.78 -26.74
C GLU A 116 0.62 5.03 -25.41
N GLU A 117 1.94 4.84 -25.39
CA GLU A 117 2.77 5.23 -24.25
C GLU A 117 2.62 6.74 -24.06
N ARG A 118 2.02 7.15 -22.94
CA ARG A 118 1.97 8.56 -22.57
C ARG A 118 3.38 8.99 -22.20
N GLU A 119 3.86 10.06 -22.84
CA GLU A 119 5.13 10.68 -22.44
C GLU A 119 5.11 11.00 -20.94
N PRO A 120 6.22 10.74 -20.21
CA PRO A 120 6.33 11.09 -18.80
C PRO A 120 5.94 12.56 -18.57
N GLU A 121 5.13 12.85 -17.54
CA GLU A 121 4.67 14.21 -17.24
C GLU A 121 5.84 15.20 -17.08
N GLU A 122 6.99 14.75 -16.59
CA GLU A 122 8.22 15.55 -16.49
C GLU A 122 8.73 16.04 -17.85
N LYS A 123 8.71 15.21 -18.90
CA LYS A 123 9.10 15.62 -20.25
C LYS A 123 8.09 16.58 -20.89
N LEU A 124 6.81 16.41 -20.57
CA LEU A 124 5.77 17.33 -21.02
C LEU A 124 5.92 18.71 -20.36
N GLU A 125 6.28 18.75 -19.07
CA GLU A 125 6.56 20.01 -18.37
C GLU A 125 7.85 20.68 -18.87
N GLU A 126 8.91 19.93 -19.19
CA GLU A 126 10.11 20.47 -19.84
C GLU A 126 9.81 21.02 -21.24
N SER A 127 9.00 20.32 -22.04
CA SER A 127 8.57 20.78 -23.36
C SER A 127 7.73 22.07 -23.28
N LYS A 128 6.80 22.16 -22.31
CA LYS A 128 6.04 23.40 -22.04
C LYS A 128 6.90 24.55 -21.55
N ARG A 129 7.97 24.27 -20.79
CA ARG A 129 8.93 25.29 -20.34
C ARG A 129 9.76 25.83 -21.51
N GLY A 130 10.19 24.97 -22.43
CA GLY A 130 10.91 25.38 -23.64
C GLY A 130 10.08 26.23 -24.62
N ILE A 131 8.76 26.00 -24.69
CA ILE A 131 7.86 26.78 -25.57
C ILE A 131 7.56 28.19 -25.01
N LYS A 132 7.69 28.42 -23.70
CA LYS A 132 7.45 29.73 -23.07
C LYS A 132 8.64 30.70 -23.14
N SER A 133 9.80 30.23 -23.61
CA SER A 133 11.04 31.02 -23.69
C SER A 133 11.37 31.54 -25.10
N THR A 134 10.39 31.62 -26.01
CA THR A 134 10.51 32.24 -27.34
C THR A 134 9.34 33.20 -27.54
#